data_AF-A0A2J7ZMN8-F1
#
_entry.id   AF-A0A2J7ZMN8-F1
#
_cell.length_a   1.000
_cell.length_b   1.000
_cell.length_c   1.000
_cell.angle_alpha   90.00
_cell.angle_beta   90.00
_cell.angle_gamma   90.00
#
_symmetry.space_group_name_H-M   'P 1'
#
loop_
_entity.id
_entity.type
_entity.pdbx_description
1 polymer ?
#
loop_
_entity_poly.entity_id
_entity_poly.type
_entity_poly.pdbx_seq_one_letter_code
_entity_poly.pdbx_strand_id
1 'polypeptide(L)' 'MPDACSDDGFGSTEAAVVCRQLGYMAGGTAYRHGGGTGLILLDNVSCNAISTRLVQCSSNGWAINDCTHAKDVGVKCT' A
#
# COMPACT_ATOMS: atom_id res chain seq x y z
N MET A 1 0.96 8.92 -5.69
CA MET A 1 1.07 8.09 -4.47
C MET A 1 2.38 7.36 -4.55
N PRO A 2 3.12 7.13 -3.45
CA PRO A 2 4.28 6.25 -3.50
C PRO A 2 3.85 4.86 -3.96
N ASP A 3 4.56 4.31 -4.96
CA ASP A 3 4.30 2.96 -5.43
C ASP A 3 4.66 1.95 -4.34
N ALA A 4 3.74 1.02 -4.10
CA ALA A 4 3.93 -0.06 -3.15
C ALA A 4 3.73 -1.39 -3.86
N CYS A 5 4.56 -2.36 -3.51
CA CYS A 5 4.37 -3.74 -3.92
C CYS A 5 4.04 -4.60 -2.70
N SER A 6 3.53 -5.80 -2.95
CA SER A 6 3.40 -6.80 -1.91
C SER A 6 3.47 -8.21 -2.47
N ASP A 7 4.25 -9.04 -1.79
CA ASP A 7 4.35 -10.46 -2.07
C ASP A 7 3.20 -11.22 -1.43
N ASP A 8 2.89 -10.91 -0.16
CA ASP A 8 2.02 -11.72 0.69
C ASP A 8 0.90 -10.96 1.45
N GLY A 9 0.79 -9.62 1.39
CA GLY A 9 0.20 -8.90 2.53
C GLY A 9 -0.53 -7.57 2.35
N PHE A 10 -0.58 -6.94 1.17
CA PHE A 10 -1.32 -5.68 1.04
C PHE A 10 -2.83 -5.94 0.92
N GLY A 11 -3.55 -5.73 2.01
CA GLY A 11 -4.96 -6.10 2.14
C GLY A 11 -5.90 -4.93 2.39
N SER A 12 -7.09 -5.26 2.87
CA SER A 12 -8.16 -4.29 3.17
C SER A 12 -7.78 -3.31 4.26
N THR A 13 -6.92 -3.71 5.21
CA THR A 13 -6.46 -2.85 6.32
C THR A 13 -5.59 -1.72 5.78
N GLU A 14 -4.57 -2.06 4.98
CA GLU A 14 -3.67 -1.10 4.34
C GLU A 14 -4.46 -0.19 3.38
N ALA A 15 -5.36 -0.79 2.59
CA ALA A 15 -6.25 -0.05 1.70
C ALA A 15 -7.13 0.96 2.45
N ALA A 16 -7.70 0.58 3.60
CA ALA A 16 -8.48 1.48 4.43
C ALA A 16 -7.63 2.63 5.00
N VAL A 17 -6.36 2.39 5.36
CA VAL A 17 -5.44 3.46 5.77
C VAL A 17 -5.18 4.44 4.64
N VAL A 18 -4.92 3.94 3.41
CA VAL A 18 -4.74 4.79 2.23
C VAL A 18 -5.98 5.64 1.94
N CYS A 19 -7.15 5.03 1.97
CA CYS A 19 -8.41 5.73 1.70
C CYS A 19 -8.71 6.79 2.77
N ARG A 20 -8.44 6.49 4.05
CA ARG A 20 -8.57 7.47 5.12
C ARG A 20 -7.58 8.62 4.97
N GLN A 21 -6.32 8.33 4.59
CA GLN A 21 -5.30 9.34 4.32
C GLN A 21 -5.72 10.26 3.15
N LEU A 22 -6.49 9.74 2.20
CA LEU A 22 -7.08 10.49 1.08
C LEU A 22 -8.37 11.24 1.44
N GLY A 23 -8.91 11.07 2.65
CA GLY A 23 -10.13 11.74 3.12
C GLY A 23 -11.44 10.98 2.93
N TYR A 24 -11.39 9.71 2.50
CA TYR A 24 -12.57 8.84 2.46
C TYR A 24 -12.93 8.38 3.89
N MET A 25 -14.24 8.27 4.18
CA MET A 25 -14.71 8.09 5.56
C MET A 25 -14.32 6.73 6.16
N ALA A 26 -14.34 5.65 5.39
CA ALA A 26 -13.70 4.37 5.70
C ALA A 26 -13.91 3.40 4.53
N GLY A 27 -13.02 2.42 4.40
CA GLY A 27 -13.14 1.34 3.43
C GLY A 27 -12.21 1.51 2.25
N GLY A 28 -11.72 0.38 1.77
CA GLY A 28 -10.86 0.30 0.61
C GLY A 28 -10.57 -1.15 0.30
N THR A 29 -10.52 -1.48 -0.98
CA THR A 29 -10.05 -2.80 -1.42
C THR A 29 -8.70 -2.66 -2.09
N ALA A 30 -7.78 -3.52 -1.67
CA ALA A 30 -6.51 -3.72 -2.36
C ALA A 30 -6.71 -4.60 -3.58
N TYR A 31 -5.98 -4.32 -4.65
CA TYR A 31 -5.90 -5.20 -5.83
C TYR A 31 -4.50 -5.16 -6.43
N ARG A 32 -4.12 -6.21 -7.16
CA ARG A 32 -2.90 -6.18 -7.96
C ARG A 32 -3.14 -5.28 -9.15
N HIS A 33 -2.40 -4.17 -9.22
CA HIS A 33 -2.49 -3.26 -10.35
C HIS A 33 -1.56 -3.72 -11.46
N GLY A 34 -0.30 -3.99 -11.12
CA GLY A 34 0.77 -4.27 -12.07
C GLY A 34 1.10 -3.06 -12.96
N GLY A 35 2.33 -3.02 -13.47
CA GLY A 35 2.69 -2.11 -14.58
C GLY A 35 2.98 -0.67 -14.18
N GLY A 36 3.33 -0.40 -12.92
CA GLY A 36 3.96 0.86 -12.55
C GLY A 36 5.32 1.05 -13.24
N THR A 37 5.83 2.28 -13.16
CA THR A 37 7.16 2.64 -13.67
C THR A 37 7.83 3.60 -12.70
N GLY A 38 9.05 3.32 -12.29
CA GLY A 38 9.82 4.21 -11.43
C GLY A 38 10.35 3.48 -10.19
N LEU A 39 10.38 4.17 -9.06
CA LEU A 39 10.82 3.60 -7.80
C LEU A 39 9.63 3.00 -7.06
N ILE A 40 9.72 1.70 -6.77
CA ILE A 40 8.88 1.08 -5.75
C ILE A 40 9.39 1.59 -4.40
N LEU A 41 8.55 2.35 -3.71
CA LEU A 41 8.94 3.06 -2.48
C LEU A 41 8.67 2.25 -1.23
N LEU A 42 7.70 1.34 -1.27
CA LEU A 42 7.30 0.53 -0.13
C LEU A 42 7.11 -0.93 -0.52
N ASP A 43 7.50 -1.81 0.38
CA ASP A 43 7.30 -3.25 0.28
C ASP A 43 6.91 -3.82 1.64
N ASN A 44 6.09 -4.87 1.62
CA ASN A 44 5.57 -5.57 2.80
C ASN A 44 4.94 -4.62 3.82
N VAL A 45 4.12 -3.69 3.31
CA VAL A 45 3.37 -2.76 4.15
C VAL A 45 2.37 -3.53 5.00
N SER A 46 2.46 -3.36 6.31
CA SER A 46 1.53 -3.92 7.29
C SER A 46 1.06 -2.83 8.25
N CYS A 47 -0.23 -2.54 8.17
CA CYS A 47 -0.88 -1.51 8.97
C CYS A 47 -1.67 -2.14 10.12
N ASN A 48 -1.78 -1.40 11.23
CA ASN A 48 -2.70 -1.76 12.32
C ASN A 48 -3.97 -0.88 12.27
N ALA A 49 -4.97 -1.21 13.08
CA ALA A 49 -6.26 -0.51 13.09
C ALA A 49 -6.17 0.99 13.50
N ILE A 50 -5.06 1.40 14.11
CA ILE A 50 -4.84 2.76 14.62
C ILE A 50 -4.04 3.60 13.61
N SER A 51 -3.33 2.96 12.68
CA SER A 51 -2.60 3.64 11.60
C SER A 51 -3.56 4.50 10.78
N THR A 52 -3.20 5.77 10.59
CA THR A 52 -3.98 6.73 9.77
C THR A 52 -3.25 7.13 8.49
N ARG A 53 -1.97 6.80 8.40
CA ARG A 53 -1.11 7.08 7.26
C ARG A 53 -0.21 5.89 6.97
N LEU A 54 0.11 5.66 5.70
CA LEU A 54 1.02 4.58 5.27
C LEU A 54 2.39 4.64 5.97
N VAL A 55 2.89 5.85 6.24
CA VAL A 55 4.19 6.06 6.90
C VAL A 55 4.22 5.58 8.36
N GLN A 56 3.06 5.32 8.96
CA GLN A 56 2.94 4.78 10.32
C GLN A 56 2.88 3.24 10.32
N CYS A 57 2.75 2.63 9.14
CA CYS A 57 2.69 1.19 9.00
C CYS A 57 4.10 0.60 8.97
N SER A 58 4.22 -0.66 9.39
CA SER A 58 5.47 -1.39 9.24
C SER A 58 5.72 -1.66 7.76
N SER A 59 6.99 -1.62 7.33
CA SER A 59 7.43 -1.97 5.99
C SER A 59 8.91 -2.33 6.03
N ASN A 60 9.45 -2.84 4.93
CA ASN A 60 10.89 -3.12 4.80
C ASN A 60 11.76 -1.84 4.79
N GLY A 61 11.15 -0.66 4.70
CA GLY A 61 11.81 0.63 4.63
C GLY A 61 11.64 1.30 3.27
N TRP A 62 11.95 2.59 3.20
CA TRP A 62 11.79 3.38 1.96
C TRP A 62 12.75 2.93 0.88
N ALA A 63 12.21 2.61 -0.30
CA ALA A 63 12.94 2.10 -1.46
C ALA A 63 13.76 0.81 -1.18
N ILE A 64 13.42 0.09 -0.11
CA ILE A 64 13.99 -1.22 0.22
C ILE A 64 12.92 -2.26 -0.16
N ASN A 65 13.13 -2.92 -1.29
CA ASN A 65 12.25 -3.95 -1.83
C ASN A 65 13.02 -4.89 -2.75
N ASP A 66 12.51 -6.10 -2.92
CA ASP A 66 12.95 -7.09 -3.92
C ASP A 66 11.86 -7.34 -4.99
N CYS A 67 10.91 -6.41 -5.09
CA CYS A 67 9.78 -6.47 -5.99
C CYS A 67 10.10 -6.04 -7.41
N THR A 68 9.21 -6.43 -8.32
CA THR A 68 9.08 -5.81 -9.64
C THR A 68 7.72 -5.16 -9.76
N HIS A 69 7.56 -4.23 -10.69
CA HIS A 69 6.28 -3.54 -10.94
C HIS A 69 5.12 -4.48 -11.33
N ALA A 70 5.40 -5.75 -11.66
CA ALA A 70 4.36 -6.76 -11.83
C ALA A 70 3.59 -7.05 -10.53
N LYS A 71 4.16 -6.72 -9.37
CA LYS A 71 3.59 -6.91 -8.04
C LYS A 71 3.07 -5.62 -7.41
N ASP A 72 2.99 -4.53 -8.18
CA ASP A 72 2.45 -3.27 -7.68
C ASP A 72 0.98 -3.42 -7.27
N VAL A 73 0.66 -2.78 -6.16
CA VAL A 73 -0.67 -2.80 -5.57
C VAL A 73 -1.40 -1.49 -5.80
N GLY A 74 -2.69 -1.59 -6.10
CA GLY A 74 -3.61 -0.47 -6.21
C GLY A 74 -4.64 -0.51 -5.09
N VAL A 75 -5.21 0.66 -4.80
CA VAL A 75 -6.28 0.81 -3.80
C VAL A 75 -7.50 1.43 -4.46
N LYS A 76 -8.66 0.81 -4.25
CA LYS A 76 -9.96 1.38 -4.61
C LYS A 76 -10.70 1.81 -3.35
N CYS A 77 -10.95 3.11 -3.22
CA CYS A 77 -11.73 3.70 -2.12
C CYS A 77 -13.22 3.74 -2.45
N THR A 78 -14.05 3.74 -1.40
CA THR A 78 -15.51 3.82 -1.46
C THR A 78 -16.03 4.96 -0.61
#